data_AF-A0AAN6TYF0-F1
#
_entry.id   AF-A0AAN6TYF0-F1
#
_cell.length_a   1.000
_cell.length_b   1.000
_cell.length_c   1.000
_cell.angle_alpha   90.00
_cell.angle_beta   90.00
_cell.angle_gamma   90.00
#
_symmetry.space_group_name_H-M   'P 1'
#
loop_
_entity.id
_entity.type
_entity.pdbx_description
1 polymer ?
#
loop_
_entity_poly.entity_id
_entity_poly.type
_entity_poly.pdbx_seq_one_letter_code
_entity_poly.pdbx_strand_id
1 'polypeptide(L)'
;IAQATGRTVHQVQDAVPGPLTPRKYDRGCKPVIETPEKNALIEFLSADPLHRKLPWADLRYYIPGFELYGEHAITTALRSIGYTRAIRPRRVYHTDRHKATRLAFAYEQLSLRPPS
;
A
#
# COMPACT_ATOMS: atom_id res chain seq x y z
N ILE A 1 -2.05 -42.25 23.17
CA ILE A 1 -1.99 -40.88 22.60
C ILE A 1 -2.76 -40.81 21.28
N ALA A 2 -2.33 -41.49 20.21
CA ALA A 2 -2.99 -41.45 18.89
C ALA A 2 -4.51 -41.77 18.91
N GLN A 3 -4.92 -42.89 19.52
CA GLN A 3 -6.34 -43.25 19.64
C GLN A 3 -7.16 -42.26 20.48
N ALA A 4 -6.55 -41.64 21.49
CA ALA A 4 -7.23 -40.70 22.38
C ALA A 4 -7.39 -39.29 21.76
N THR A 5 -6.53 -38.91 20.82
CA THR A 5 -6.54 -37.58 20.18
C THR A 5 -7.05 -37.60 18.73
N GLY A 6 -7.33 -38.78 18.16
CA GLY A 6 -7.74 -38.93 16.76
C GLY A 6 -6.64 -38.55 15.75
N ARG A 7 -5.38 -38.48 16.19
CA ARG A 7 -4.22 -38.15 15.33
C ARG A 7 -3.54 -39.40 14.84
N THR A 8 -2.89 -39.31 13.67
CA THR A 8 -2.13 -40.45 13.15
C THR A 8 -0.91 -40.73 14.03
N VAL A 9 -0.45 -41.99 14.06
CA VAL A 9 0.77 -42.37 14.80
C VAL A 9 1.96 -41.51 14.36
N HIS A 10 2.06 -41.24 13.06
CA HIS A 10 3.11 -40.39 12.49
C HIS A 10 3.05 -38.95 13.02
N GLN A 11 1.86 -38.33 13.08
CA GLN A 11 1.71 -36.99 13.65
C GLN A 11 2.10 -36.92 15.13
N VAL A 12 1.83 -37.99 15.90
CA VAL A 12 2.25 -38.07 17.30
C VAL A 12 3.77 -38.21 17.40
N GLN A 13 4.38 -39.06 16.57
CA GLN A 13 5.84 -39.23 16.51
C GLN A 13 6.56 -37.94 16.12
N ASP A 14 5.99 -37.14 15.21
CA ASP A 14 6.57 -35.85 14.81
C ASP A 14 6.38 -34.77 15.89
N ALA A 15 5.27 -34.81 16.64
CA ALA A 15 4.95 -33.82 17.66
C ALA A 15 5.72 -34.04 18.97
N VAL A 16 6.00 -35.30 19.36
CA VAL A 16 6.69 -35.65 20.61
C VAL A 16 8.09 -35.01 20.76
N PRO A 17 8.98 -35.02 19.75
CA PRO A 17 10.26 -34.31 19.82
C PRO A 17 10.15 -32.83 19.42
N GLY A 18 9.00 -32.40 18.90
CA GLY A 18 8.77 -31.05 18.40
C GLY A 18 8.51 -30.02 19.51
N PRO A 19 8.55 -28.72 19.18
CA PRO A 19 8.13 -27.66 20.10
C PRO A 19 6.63 -27.79 20.42
N LEU A 20 6.23 -27.40 21.63
CA LEU A 20 4.84 -27.44 22.09
C LEU A 20 3.88 -26.64 21.19
N THR A 21 4.37 -25.57 20.58
CA THR A 21 3.61 -24.75 19.64
C THR A 21 3.95 -25.10 18.20
N PRO A 22 2.94 -25.27 17.30
CA PRO A 22 3.18 -25.44 15.88
C PRO A 22 4.06 -24.31 15.32
N ARG A 23 5.17 -24.68 14.66
CA ARG A 23 5.96 -23.72 13.88
C ARG A 23 5.29 -23.55 12.53
N LYS A 24 4.79 -22.35 12.25
CA LYS A 24 4.39 -21.98 10.88
C LYS A 24 5.65 -21.85 10.05
N TYR A 25 5.82 -22.70 9.04
CA TYR A 25 6.86 -22.50 8.05
C TYR A 25 6.51 -21.25 7.25
N ASP A 26 7.30 -20.18 7.39
CA ASP A 26 7.09 -18.91 6.70
C ASP A 26 7.54 -18.96 5.23
N ARG A 27 7.26 -20.08 4.57
CA ARG A 27 7.55 -20.32 3.15
C ARG A 27 6.42 -19.77 2.30
N GLY A 28 6.08 -18.49 2.51
CA GLY A 28 5.17 -17.78 1.62
C GLY A 28 5.74 -17.71 0.20
N CYS A 29 4.89 -17.42 -0.78
CA CYS A 29 5.36 -17.11 -2.12
C CYS A 29 6.35 -15.94 -2.06
N LYS A 30 7.53 -16.13 -2.66
CA LYS A 30 8.50 -15.05 -2.79
C LYS A 30 7.89 -13.93 -3.64
N PRO A 31 8.20 -12.65 -3.34
CA PRO A 31 7.76 -11.55 -4.17
C PRO A 31 8.29 -11.73 -5.60
N VAL A 32 7.43 -11.48 -6.58
CA VAL A 32 7.76 -11.64 -8.02
C VAL A 32 8.77 -10.59 -8.49
N ILE A 33 8.69 -9.38 -7.93
CA ILE A 33 9.56 -8.25 -8.24
C ILE A 33 10.53 -8.10 -7.07
N GLU A 34 11.83 -8.06 -7.36
CA GLU A 34 12.89 -7.98 -6.34
C GLU A 34 13.16 -6.54 -5.88
N THR A 35 13.93 -6.37 -4.81
CA THR A 35 14.28 -5.06 -4.24
C THR A 35 14.91 -4.06 -5.24
N PRO A 36 15.87 -4.42 -6.13
CA PRO A 36 16.43 -3.44 -7.05
C PRO A 36 15.38 -2.89 -8.04
N GLU A 37 14.50 -3.77 -8.53
CA GLU A 37 13.41 -3.40 -9.44
C GLU A 37 12.37 -2.52 -8.73
N LYS A 38 12.06 -2.80 -7.45
CA LYS A 38 11.17 -1.94 -6.65
C LYS A 38 11.70 -0.50 -6.55
N ASN A 39 13.01 -0.32 -6.47
CA ASN A 39 13.60 1.01 -6.43
C ASN A 39 13.46 1.73 -7.77
N ALA A 40 13.62 1.03 -8.89
CA ALA A 40 13.37 1.58 -10.22
C ALA A 40 11.91 2.03 -10.40
N LEU A 41 10.94 1.29 -9.83
CA LEU A 41 9.54 1.73 -9.80
C LEU A 41 9.37 3.07 -9.05
N ILE A 42 9.97 3.21 -7.87
CA ILE A 42 9.89 4.45 -7.09
C ILE A 42 10.57 5.60 -7.83
N GLU A 43 11.76 5.37 -8.37
CA GLU A 43 12.53 6.36 -9.09
C GLU A 43 11.73 6.92 -10.27
N PHE A 44 11.17 6.03 -11.09
CA PHE A 44 10.30 6.42 -12.20
C PHE A 44 9.08 7.23 -11.73
N LEU A 45 8.38 6.77 -10.68
CA LEU A 45 7.19 7.46 -10.14
C LEU A 45 7.53 8.79 -9.46
N SER A 46 8.78 8.97 -9.02
CA SER A 46 9.26 10.17 -8.35
C SER A 46 9.80 11.21 -9.33
N ALA A 47 10.25 10.79 -10.51
CA ALA A 47 10.81 11.65 -11.55
C ALA A 47 9.81 12.70 -12.08
N ASP A 48 8.54 12.33 -12.28
CA ASP A 48 7.50 13.24 -12.76
C ASP A 48 6.17 13.04 -12.01
N PRO A 49 5.52 14.11 -11.48
CA PRO A 49 4.16 14.05 -10.96
C PRO A 49 3.12 13.43 -11.89
N LEU A 50 3.31 13.50 -13.21
CA LEU A 50 2.43 12.88 -14.22
C LEU A 50 2.52 11.35 -14.19
N HIS A 51 3.70 10.77 -13.93
CA HIS A 51 3.86 9.31 -13.83
C HIS A 51 2.99 8.70 -12.73
N ARG A 52 2.74 9.46 -11.66
CA ARG A 52 1.87 9.04 -10.54
C ARG A 52 0.41 8.85 -10.96
N LYS A 53 -0.01 9.44 -12.08
CA LYS A 53 -1.38 9.36 -12.62
C LYS A 53 -1.58 8.20 -13.60
N LEU A 54 -0.50 7.61 -14.13
CA LEU A 54 -0.60 6.49 -15.07
C LEU A 54 -1.36 5.32 -14.44
N PRO A 55 -2.17 4.54 -15.15
CA PRO A 55 -2.69 3.28 -14.63
C PRO A 55 -1.56 2.32 -14.22
N TRP A 56 -1.77 1.48 -13.20
CA TRP A 56 -0.74 0.51 -12.79
C TRP A 56 -0.44 -0.52 -13.88
N ALA A 57 -1.48 -0.93 -14.63
CA ALA A 57 -1.33 -1.82 -15.77
C ALA A 57 -0.42 -1.25 -16.87
N ASP A 58 -0.34 0.07 -17.00
CA ASP A 58 0.41 0.72 -18.06
C ASP A 58 1.88 0.96 -17.69
N LEU A 59 2.23 0.94 -16.40
CA LEU A 59 3.61 1.18 -15.93
C LEU A 59 4.62 0.24 -16.58
N ARG A 60 4.22 -1.00 -16.92
CA ARG A 60 5.06 -1.99 -17.60
C ARG A 60 5.57 -1.56 -18.97
N TYR A 61 4.91 -0.60 -19.62
CA TYR A 61 5.28 -0.10 -20.95
C TYR A 61 6.21 1.10 -20.89
N TYR A 62 6.29 1.78 -19.74
CA TYR A 62 7.10 2.99 -19.57
C TYR A 62 8.41 2.73 -18.83
N ILE A 63 8.52 1.59 -18.13
CA ILE A 63 9.69 1.23 -17.35
C ILE A 63 10.36 0.03 -18.03
N PRO A 64 11.57 0.20 -18.60
CA PRO A 64 12.28 -0.89 -19.25
C PRO A 64 12.49 -2.07 -18.31
N GLY A 65 12.20 -3.28 -18.78
CA GLY A 65 12.36 -4.52 -18.00
C GLY A 65 11.13 -4.91 -17.18
N PHE A 66 10.03 -4.14 -17.24
CA PHE A 66 8.79 -4.46 -16.55
C PHE A 66 7.72 -5.10 -17.43
N GLU A 67 7.99 -5.35 -18.70
CA GLU A 67 7.03 -5.78 -19.71
C GLU A 67 6.36 -7.12 -19.36
N LEU A 68 7.08 -7.98 -18.62
CA LEU A 68 6.63 -9.30 -18.18
C LEU A 68 5.77 -9.24 -16.91
N TYR A 69 5.76 -8.12 -16.18
CA TYR A 69 5.04 -8.01 -14.92
C TYR A 69 3.59 -7.59 -15.14
N GLY A 70 2.67 -8.35 -14.52
CA GLY A 70 1.26 -7.98 -14.46
C GLY A 70 1.00 -6.86 -13.45
N GLU A 71 -0.15 -6.19 -13.59
CA GLU A 71 -0.59 -5.13 -12.69
C GLU A 71 -0.53 -5.54 -11.20
N HIS A 72 -0.93 -6.78 -10.89
CA HIS A 72 -0.93 -7.28 -9.52
C HIS A 72 0.47 -7.39 -8.92
N ALA A 73 1.48 -7.78 -9.72
CA ALA A 73 2.87 -7.86 -9.28
C ALA A 73 3.40 -6.44 -8.96
N ILE A 74 3.16 -5.48 -9.86
CA ILE A 74 3.55 -4.08 -9.68
C ILE A 74 2.88 -3.46 -8.45
N THR A 75 1.57 -3.68 -8.30
CA THR A 75 0.78 -3.24 -7.14
C THR A 75 1.37 -3.76 -5.82
N THR A 76 1.63 -5.07 -5.77
CA THR A 76 2.13 -5.73 -4.57
C THR A 76 3.54 -5.25 -4.25
N ALA A 77 4.38 -5.05 -5.26
CA ALA A 77 5.71 -4.48 -5.13
C ALA A 77 5.66 -3.07 -4.53
N LEU A 78 4.84 -2.17 -5.08
CA LEU A 78 4.64 -0.81 -4.57
C LEU A 78 4.08 -0.78 -3.14
N ARG A 79 3.14 -1.66 -2.80
CA ARG A 79 2.64 -1.77 -1.43
C ARG A 79 3.70 -2.27 -0.46
N SER A 80 4.54 -3.22 -0.88
CA SER A 80 5.59 -3.80 -0.04
C SER A 80 6.65 -2.79 0.38
N ILE A 81 6.86 -1.74 -0.41
CA ILE A 81 7.76 -0.61 -0.12
C ILE A 81 7.04 0.57 0.54
N GLY A 82 5.77 0.42 0.88
CA GLY A 82 4.95 1.47 1.51
C GLY A 82 4.50 2.57 0.55
N TYR A 83 4.69 2.42 -0.76
CA TYR A 83 4.25 3.42 -1.73
C TYR A 83 2.72 3.40 -1.84
N THR A 84 2.11 4.53 -1.49
CA THR A 84 0.67 4.73 -1.60
C THR A 84 0.39 5.88 -2.56
N ARG A 85 -0.51 5.67 -3.52
CA ARG A 85 -0.95 6.74 -4.43
C ARG A 85 -1.73 7.80 -3.66
N ALA A 86 -1.11 8.96 -3.48
CA ALA A 86 -1.81 10.15 -3.02
C ALA A 86 -2.52 10.82 -4.20
N ILE A 87 -3.83 10.61 -4.33
CA ILE A 87 -4.66 11.38 -5.26
C ILE A 87 -4.87 12.75 -4.64
N ARG A 88 -4.32 13.80 -5.26
CA ARG A 88 -4.57 15.16 -4.81
C ARG A 88 -6.08 15.45 -4.93
N PRO A 89 -6.74 15.93 -3.87
CA PRO A 89 -8.15 16.30 -3.97
C PRO A 89 -8.31 17.38 -5.04
N ARG A 90 -9.40 17.29 -5.80
CA ARG A 90 -9.74 18.29 -6.82
C ARG A 90 -9.87 19.64 -6.13
N ARG A 91 -9.05 20.62 -6.54
CA ARG A 91 -9.23 22.00 -6.11
C ARG A 91 -10.51 22.55 -6.75
N VAL A 92 -11.44 22.96 -5.91
CA VAL A 92 -12.59 23.75 -6.37
C VAL A 92 -12.09 25.17 -6.59
N TYR A 93 -12.27 25.69 -7.80
CA TYR A 93 -11.94 27.09 -8.09
C TYR A 93 -12.97 28.00 -7.43
N HIS A 94 -12.51 28.91 -6.59
CA HIS A 94 -13.34 29.94 -5.99
C HIS A 94 -13.22 31.23 -6.80
N THR A 95 -14.36 31.78 -7.22
CA THR A 95 -14.46 33.16 -7.69
C THR A 95 -14.14 34.11 -6.54
N ASP A 96 -13.78 35.35 -6.86
CA ASP A 96 -13.42 36.34 -5.83
C ASP A 96 -14.61 36.64 -4.91
N ARG A 97 -15.84 36.59 -5.42
CA ARG A 97 -17.07 36.65 -4.61
C ARG A 97 -17.10 35.56 -3.54
N HIS A 98 -16.82 34.30 -3.91
CA HIS A 98 -16.80 33.20 -2.94
C HIS A 98 -15.70 33.37 -1.89
N LYS A 99 -14.53 33.90 -2.27
CA LYS A 99 -13.45 34.18 -1.31
C LYS A 99 -13.89 35.25 -0.30
N ALA A 100 -14.48 36.34 -0.78
CA ALA A 100 -14.96 37.43 0.07
C ALA A 100 -16.02 36.95 1.07
N THR A 101 -17.02 36.19 0.61
CA THR A 101 -18.07 35.63 1.49
C THR A 101 -17.48 34.70 2.56
N ARG A 102 -16.52 33.85 2.19
CA ARG A 102 -15.86 32.94 3.15
C ARG A 102 -15.05 33.70 4.20
N LEU A 103 -14.36 34.77 3.79
CA LEU A 103 -13.61 35.62 4.73
C LEU A 103 -14.54 36.36 5.68
N ALA A 104 -15.61 36.97 5.18
CA ALA A 104 -16.60 37.67 6.00
C ALA A 104 -17.21 36.72 7.05
N PHE A 105 -17.62 35.53 6.62
CA PHE A 105 -18.12 34.49 7.53
C PHE A 105 -17.08 34.09 8.58
N ALA A 106 -15.82 33.89 8.19
CA ALA A 106 -14.76 33.53 9.14
C ALA A 106 -14.53 34.62 10.19
N TYR A 107 -14.54 35.89 9.80
CA TYR A 107 -14.40 37.01 10.73
C TYR A 107 -15.58 37.10 11.71
N GLU A 108 -16.81 36.91 11.23
CA GLU A 108 -18.01 36.86 12.07
C GLU A 108 -17.95 35.72 13.09
N GLN A 109 -17.51 34.52 12.68
CA GLN A 109 -17.40 33.39 13.60
C GLN A 109 -16.27 33.59 14.63
N LEU A 110 -15.18 34.26 14.23
CA LEU A 110 -14.08 34.57 15.15
C LEU A 110 -14.49 35.61 16.21
N SER A 111 -15.33 36.58 15.86
CA SER A 111 -15.79 37.59 16.83
C SER A 111 -16.75 37.02 17.89
N LEU A 112 -17.44 35.93 17.57
CA LEU A 112 -18.32 35.20 18.49
C LEU A 112 -17.56 34.26 19.43
N ARG A 113 -16.26 34.03 19.22
CA ARG A 113 -15.46 33.13 20.05
C ARG A 113 -15.16 33.79 21.41
N PRO A 114 -15.46 33.13 22.54
CA PRO A 114 -15.12 33.67 23.85
C PRO A 114 -13.59 33.79 24.01
N PRO A 115 -13.09 34.79 24.75
CA PRO A 115 -11.67 34.91 25.04
C PRO A 115 -11.20 33.67 25.81
N SER A 116 -10.08 33.09 25.34
CA SER A 116 -9.37 31.97 25.98
C SER A 116 -8.55 32.42 27.17
#